data_AF-A0AA43ELI7-F1
#
_entry.id   AF-A0AA43ELI7-F1
#
_cell.length_a   1.000
_cell.length_b   1.000
_cell.length_c   1.000
_cell.angle_alpha   90.00
_cell.angle_beta   90.00
_cell.angle_gamma   90.00
#
_symmetry.space_group_name_H-M   'P 1'
#
loop_
_entity.id
_entity.type
_entity.pdbx_description
1 polymer ?
#
loop_
_entity_poly.entity_id
_entity_poly.type
_entity_poly.pdbx_seq_one_letter_code
_entity_poly.pdbx_strand_id
1 'polypeptide(L)'
;MTRGVKILLGLGAVAGAVYLYYTEVKPVVIFGLRSDYAHAIPFQEVPQGLASLKAEACGQCHREIYEEWKTSIHAHAYEDPFFQAYWKKDKNIWVCLNCHTPLENQQPTLIQEIPRGRVEQAVQEPNPRYDPEYQKESVTCAVCHVRDGVIYGPFEDSVAPHPTKYDPNFRTAQPCYRCHNVVSGPAQFYNVGPCGTYAEYEGKFFMQERGFICQTCHMPEIDRPVALGGPVRRGRQHLWRGGHDPDMVKRAVAVQVKADQASPKPGERIGVTLTLINAGAGHKIPTGDPDRFFTVEFSVEDQQGNVLEQQSSTMGRWILWQPAIVELYDNRLLPLASREYQFSYRLPEKTEGLRLRTRVRYHILTDAQHEILQTKYGLTGDDPYRFVVYDRVVSLSGDMNVAWAKEADALLKHGPPHETRTCQERG
;
A
#
# COMPACT_ATOMS: atom_id res chain seq x y z
N MET A 1 -4.74 -8.81 58.31
CA MET A 1 -4.30 -9.73 57.23
C MET A 1 -2.84 -10.11 57.43
N THR A 2 -2.52 -11.40 57.43
CA THR A 2 -1.13 -11.89 57.48
C THR A 2 -0.41 -11.59 56.17
N ARG A 3 0.93 -11.59 56.19
CA ARG A 3 1.77 -11.41 54.99
C ARG A 3 1.41 -12.44 53.90
N GLY A 4 1.13 -13.68 54.28
CA GLY A 4 0.68 -14.74 53.36
C GLY A 4 -0.63 -14.41 52.66
N VAL A 5 -1.63 -13.89 53.38
CA VAL A 5 -2.91 -13.48 52.77
C VAL A 5 -2.74 -12.30 51.81
N LYS A 6 -1.87 -11.33 52.13
CA LYS A 6 -1.54 -10.23 51.21
C LYS A 6 -0.89 -10.72 49.91
N ILE A 7 0.04 -11.69 50.01
CA ILE A 7 0.69 -12.30 48.85
C ILE A 7 -0.32 -13.05 47.99
N LEU A 8 -1.19 -13.87 48.60
CA LEU A 8 -2.22 -14.61 47.88
C LEU A 8 -3.22 -13.69 47.17
N LEU A 9 -3.68 -12.60 47.82
CA LEU A 9 -4.54 -11.62 47.15
C LEU A 9 -3.81 -10.91 46.00
N GLY A 10 -2.53 -10.57 46.18
CA GLY A 10 -1.72 -9.97 45.11
C GLY A 10 -1.59 -10.90 43.90
N LEU A 11 -1.28 -12.18 44.12
CA LEU A 11 -1.22 -13.19 43.06
C LEU A 11 -2.58 -13.38 42.38
N GLY A 12 -3.67 -13.41 43.14
CA GLY A 12 -5.02 -13.50 42.60
C GLY A 12 -5.38 -12.28 41.73
N ALA A 13 -5.03 -11.07 42.16
CA ALA A 13 -5.24 -9.86 41.39
C ALA A 13 -4.44 -9.86 40.08
N VAL A 14 -3.16 -10.27 40.13
CA VAL A 14 -2.32 -10.39 38.92
C VAL A 14 -2.87 -11.45 37.98
N ALA A 15 -3.26 -12.63 38.48
CA ALA A 15 -3.86 -13.69 37.67
C ALA A 15 -5.17 -13.23 37.02
N GLY A 16 -6.03 -12.53 37.77
CA GLY A 16 -7.26 -11.93 37.25
C GLY A 16 -7.00 -10.88 36.18
N ALA A 17 -6.02 -10.00 36.38
CA ALA A 17 -5.63 -9.00 35.38
C ALA A 17 -5.06 -9.62 34.10
N VAL A 18 -4.22 -10.65 34.23
CA VAL A 18 -3.69 -11.42 33.08
C VAL A 18 -4.83 -12.11 32.35
N TYR A 19 -5.74 -12.77 33.06
CA TYR A 19 -6.92 -13.40 32.46
C TYR A 19 -7.74 -12.39 31.65
N LEU A 20 -8.15 -11.28 32.29
CA LEU A 20 -8.91 -10.21 31.62
C LEU A 20 -8.17 -9.64 30.43
N TYR A 21 -6.85 -9.45 30.52
CA TYR A 21 -6.08 -8.95 29.39
C TYR A 21 -6.14 -9.91 28.20
N TYR A 22 -5.89 -11.21 28.40
CA TYR A 22 -5.91 -12.18 27.30
C TYR A 22 -7.31 -12.49 26.76
N THR A 23 -8.35 -12.41 27.60
CA THR A 23 -9.73 -12.71 27.18
C THR A 23 -10.50 -11.49 26.67
N GLU A 24 -10.18 -10.27 27.13
CA GLU A 24 -10.98 -9.05 26.87
C GLU A 24 -10.22 -7.92 26.17
N VAL A 25 -8.90 -7.83 26.32
CA VAL A 25 -8.15 -6.64 25.85
C VAL A 25 -7.19 -6.93 24.70
N LYS A 26 -6.50 -8.07 24.71
CA LYS A 26 -5.39 -8.35 23.80
C LYS A 26 -5.83 -8.29 22.34
N PRO A 27 -5.21 -7.44 21.50
CA PRO A 27 -5.52 -7.41 20.08
C PRO A 27 -5.00 -8.68 19.38
N VAL A 28 -5.83 -9.27 18.54
CA VAL A 28 -5.54 -10.48 17.76
C VAL A 28 -5.33 -10.20 16.27
N VAL A 29 -5.76 -9.02 15.81
CA VAL A 29 -5.57 -8.49 14.47
C VAL A 29 -5.06 -7.07 14.57
N ILE A 30 -4.51 -6.55 13.48
CA ILE A 30 -3.87 -5.22 13.47
C ILE A 30 -4.88 -4.07 13.49
N PHE A 31 -6.13 -4.28 13.08
CA PHE A 31 -7.16 -3.24 12.94
C PHE A 31 -8.43 -3.55 13.76
N GLY A 32 -9.31 -2.55 13.90
CA GLY A 32 -10.60 -2.65 14.56
C GLY A 32 -11.75 -2.97 13.59
N LEU A 33 -12.85 -3.49 14.11
CA LEU A 33 -14.00 -3.89 13.29
C LEU A 33 -14.94 -2.70 13.02
N ARG A 34 -15.32 -2.51 11.76
CA ARG A 34 -16.41 -1.59 11.34
C ARG A 34 -17.55 -2.42 10.77
N SER A 35 -18.79 -1.94 10.95
CA SER A 35 -20.00 -2.68 10.58
C SER A 35 -20.08 -3.02 9.09
N ASP A 36 -19.64 -2.13 8.22
CA ASP A 36 -19.69 -2.33 6.77
C ASP A 36 -18.81 -3.49 6.31
N TYR A 37 -17.61 -3.69 6.87
CA TYR A 37 -16.74 -4.85 6.57
C TYR A 37 -16.75 -5.95 7.62
N ALA A 38 -17.69 -5.91 8.58
CA ALA A 38 -17.83 -6.96 9.58
C ALA A 38 -18.30 -8.30 9.00
N HIS A 39 -18.88 -8.28 7.80
CA HIS A 39 -19.33 -9.47 7.08
C HIS A 39 -18.84 -9.41 5.63
N ALA A 40 -18.79 -10.58 4.98
CA ALA A 40 -18.60 -10.65 3.54
C ALA A 40 -19.67 -9.80 2.82
N ILE A 41 -19.34 -9.33 1.62
CA ILE A 41 -20.35 -8.80 0.70
C ILE A 41 -21.32 -9.96 0.42
N PRO A 42 -22.63 -9.78 0.65
CA PRO A 42 -23.61 -10.85 0.46
C PRO A 42 -23.52 -11.48 -0.93
N PHE A 43 -23.98 -12.72 -1.06
CA PHE A 43 -24.07 -13.38 -2.36
C PHE A 43 -24.79 -12.49 -3.37
N GLN A 44 -24.19 -12.37 -4.56
CA GLN A 44 -24.72 -11.57 -5.64
C GLN A 44 -25.38 -12.48 -6.68
N GLU A 45 -26.53 -12.06 -7.21
CA GLU A 45 -27.15 -12.75 -8.32
C GLU A 45 -26.34 -12.53 -9.61
N VAL A 46 -26.26 -13.57 -10.45
CA VAL A 46 -25.66 -13.45 -11.78
C VAL A 46 -26.54 -12.54 -12.64
N PRO A 47 -26.04 -11.42 -13.16
CA PRO A 47 -26.83 -10.55 -14.04
C PRO A 47 -27.37 -11.33 -15.24
N GLN A 48 -28.63 -11.04 -15.62
CA GLN A 48 -29.24 -11.65 -16.80
C GLN A 48 -28.34 -11.48 -18.03
N GLY A 49 -28.14 -12.55 -18.78
CA GLY A 49 -27.27 -12.55 -19.96
C GLY A 49 -25.80 -12.91 -19.69
N LEU A 50 -25.41 -13.10 -18.42
CA LEU A 50 -24.10 -13.63 -18.05
C LEU A 50 -24.18 -15.10 -17.62
N ALA A 51 -23.10 -15.84 -17.88
CA ALA A 51 -22.99 -17.24 -17.50
C ALA A 51 -22.62 -17.44 -16.03
N SER A 52 -21.86 -16.52 -15.44
CA SER A 52 -21.42 -16.56 -14.05
C SER A 52 -20.90 -15.19 -13.60
N LEU A 53 -20.54 -15.06 -12.31
CA LEU A 53 -19.86 -13.88 -11.77
C LEU A 53 -18.34 -13.92 -11.93
N LYS A 54 -17.79 -14.99 -12.51
CA LYS A 54 -16.34 -15.12 -12.72
C LYS A 54 -15.85 -14.02 -13.65
N ALA A 55 -14.67 -13.47 -13.38
CA ALA A 55 -14.07 -12.43 -14.19
C ALA A 55 -13.91 -12.84 -15.66
N GLU A 56 -13.67 -14.14 -15.93
CA GLU A 56 -13.59 -14.69 -17.29
C GLU A 56 -14.91 -14.49 -18.07
N ALA A 57 -16.06 -14.60 -17.42
CA ALA A 57 -17.36 -14.37 -18.07
C ALA A 57 -17.52 -12.91 -18.52
N CYS A 58 -17.04 -11.96 -17.69
CA CYS A 58 -16.96 -10.55 -18.07
C CYS A 58 -15.93 -10.32 -19.20
N GLY A 59 -14.79 -11.02 -19.13
CA GLY A 59 -13.68 -10.92 -20.07
C GLY A 59 -14.00 -11.34 -21.51
N GLN A 60 -15.07 -12.11 -21.72
CA GLN A 60 -15.57 -12.44 -23.06
C GLN A 60 -15.94 -11.18 -23.87
N CYS A 61 -16.47 -10.15 -23.20
CA CYS A 61 -16.84 -8.87 -23.83
C CYS A 61 -15.89 -7.73 -23.42
N HIS A 62 -15.38 -7.72 -22.19
CA HIS A 62 -14.53 -6.68 -21.61
C HIS A 62 -13.05 -7.07 -21.59
N ARG A 63 -12.55 -7.59 -22.73
CA ARG A 63 -11.25 -8.28 -22.81
C ARG A 63 -10.07 -7.47 -22.26
N GLU A 64 -9.93 -6.21 -22.65
CA GLU A 64 -8.79 -5.39 -22.20
C GLU A 64 -8.85 -5.10 -20.69
N ILE A 65 -10.04 -4.84 -20.15
CA ILE A 65 -10.25 -4.60 -18.71
C ILE A 65 -9.91 -5.87 -17.91
N TYR A 66 -10.34 -7.03 -18.41
CA TYR A 66 -10.05 -8.32 -17.80
C TYR A 66 -8.55 -8.61 -17.76
N GLU A 67 -7.83 -8.40 -18.86
CA GLU A 67 -6.38 -8.60 -18.88
C GLU A 67 -5.63 -7.59 -18.00
N GLU A 68 -6.10 -6.35 -17.86
CA GLU A 68 -5.54 -5.40 -16.91
C GLU A 68 -5.72 -5.89 -15.46
N TRP A 69 -6.95 -6.24 -15.10
CA TRP A 69 -7.30 -6.71 -13.75
C TRP A 69 -6.47 -7.94 -13.36
N LYS A 70 -6.30 -8.91 -14.26
CA LYS A 70 -5.47 -10.10 -14.03
C LYS A 70 -4.03 -9.81 -13.63
N THR A 71 -3.50 -8.64 -14.00
CA THR A 71 -2.13 -8.27 -13.63
C THR A 71 -2.05 -7.52 -12.31
N SER A 72 -3.18 -7.19 -11.70
CA SER A 72 -3.27 -6.34 -10.50
C SER A 72 -3.17 -7.16 -9.20
N ILE A 73 -2.78 -6.48 -8.11
CA ILE A 73 -2.84 -7.09 -6.77
C ILE A 73 -4.29 -7.39 -6.36
N HIS A 74 -5.31 -6.73 -6.93
CA HIS A 74 -6.70 -7.09 -6.65
C HIS A 74 -7.05 -8.51 -7.12
N ALA A 75 -6.59 -8.92 -8.31
CA ALA A 75 -6.80 -10.28 -8.80
C ALA A 75 -6.04 -11.33 -7.98
N HIS A 76 -4.93 -10.93 -7.35
CA HIS A 76 -4.05 -11.81 -6.57
C HIS A 76 -4.12 -11.56 -5.07
N ALA A 77 -5.10 -10.81 -4.56
CA ALA A 77 -5.08 -10.35 -3.17
C ALA A 77 -5.08 -11.51 -2.19
N TYR A 78 -5.80 -12.59 -2.50
CA TYR A 78 -5.78 -13.82 -1.71
C TYR A 78 -4.52 -14.65 -1.93
N GLU A 79 -4.03 -14.76 -3.16
CA GLU A 79 -2.92 -15.66 -3.48
C GLU A 79 -1.53 -15.02 -3.23
N ASP A 80 -1.48 -13.72 -2.92
CA ASP A 80 -0.25 -13.02 -2.58
C ASP A 80 0.53 -13.76 -1.47
N PRO A 81 1.77 -14.21 -1.73
CA PRO A 81 2.59 -14.93 -0.77
C PRO A 81 2.80 -14.17 0.55
N PHE A 82 2.91 -12.83 0.49
CA PHE A 82 3.02 -12.02 1.69
C PHE A 82 1.73 -12.09 2.51
N PHE A 83 0.58 -11.89 1.87
CA PHE A 83 -0.71 -12.02 2.52
C PHE A 83 -0.89 -13.41 3.14
N GLN A 84 -0.62 -14.49 2.41
CA GLN A 84 -0.77 -15.87 2.93
C GLN A 84 0.09 -16.11 4.17
N ALA A 85 1.34 -15.64 4.17
CA ALA A 85 2.24 -15.78 5.31
C ALA A 85 1.78 -14.94 6.53
N TYR A 86 1.36 -13.69 6.31
CA TYR A 86 0.80 -12.84 7.39
C TYR A 86 -0.53 -13.40 7.91
N TRP A 87 -1.41 -13.87 7.04
CA TRP A 87 -2.69 -14.46 7.42
C TRP A 87 -2.49 -15.70 8.29
N LYS A 88 -1.53 -16.56 7.94
CA LYS A 88 -1.12 -17.70 8.78
C LYS A 88 -0.52 -17.27 10.12
N LYS A 89 0.31 -16.22 10.14
CA LYS A 89 0.83 -15.61 11.38
C LYS A 89 -0.31 -15.13 12.28
N ASP A 90 -1.35 -14.57 11.69
CA ASP A 90 -2.57 -14.10 12.35
C ASP A 90 -3.62 -15.23 12.52
N LYS A 91 -3.18 -16.49 12.49
CA LYS A 91 -4.00 -17.70 12.73
C LYS A 91 -5.21 -17.83 11.80
N ASN A 92 -5.07 -17.35 10.57
CA ASN A 92 -6.09 -17.37 9.54
C ASN A 92 -7.41 -16.73 9.98
N ILE A 93 -7.34 -15.63 10.73
CA ILE A 93 -8.55 -14.91 11.16
C ILE A 93 -9.37 -14.48 9.93
N TRP A 94 -10.66 -14.79 9.96
CA TRP A 94 -11.59 -14.63 8.84
C TRP A 94 -11.73 -13.18 8.35
N VAL A 95 -11.60 -12.18 9.23
CA VAL A 95 -11.89 -10.77 8.88
C VAL A 95 -10.98 -10.24 7.76
N CYS A 96 -9.79 -10.84 7.59
CA CYS A 96 -8.88 -10.52 6.50
C CYS A 96 -9.51 -10.84 5.13
N LEU A 97 -10.33 -11.88 5.05
CA LEU A 97 -11.03 -12.30 3.82
C LEU A 97 -12.06 -11.27 3.36
N ASN A 98 -12.58 -10.41 4.25
CA ASN A 98 -13.52 -9.36 3.86
C ASN A 98 -12.92 -8.22 3.03
N CYS A 99 -11.59 -8.21 2.87
CA CYS A 99 -10.87 -7.37 1.92
C CYS A 99 -10.20 -8.18 0.81
N HIS A 100 -9.69 -9.37 1.12
CA HIS A 100 -8.89 -10.18 0.18
C HIS A 100 -9.72 -11.14 -0.70
N THR A 101 -10.90 -11.56 -0.23
CA THR A 101 -11.88 -12.41 -0.94
C THR A 101 -13.30 -11.99 -0.52
N PRO A 102 -13.72 -10.76 -0.85
CA PRO A 102 -14.78 -10.09 -0.11
C PRO A 102 -16.19 -10.59 -0.42
N LEU A 103 -16.43 -11.40 -1.46
CA LEU A 103 -17.77 -11.97 -1.72
C LEU A 103 -18.05 -13.18 -0.84
N GLU A 104 -19.31 -13.35 -0.45
CA GLU A 104 -19.80 -14.49 0.32
C GLU A 104 -19.35 -15.83 -0.28
N ASN A 105 -19.57 -16.06 -1.57
CA ASN A 105 -19.24 -17.33 -2.24
C ASN A 105 -17.73 -17.60 -2.40
N GLN A 106 -16.87 -16.65 -2.01
CA GLN A 106 -15.42 -16.83 -1.96
C GLN A 106 -14.93 -17.31 -0.60
N GLN A 107 -15.78 -17.31 0.43
CA GLN A 107 -15.39 -17.63 1.79
C GLN A 107 -15.95 -18.99 2.23
N PRO A 108 -15.12 -19.85 2.86
CA PRO A 108 -15.52 -21.20 3.26
C PRO A 108 -16.53 -21.21 4.43
N THR A 109 -16.59 -20.12 5.18
CA THR A 109 -17.47 -19.97 6.34
C THR A 109 -18.16 -18.61 6.32
N LEU A 110 -19.34 -18.54 6.95
CA LEU A 110 -20.08 -17.31 7.19
C LEU A 110 -20.06 -16.97 8.67
N ILE A 111 -20.05 -15.67 8.97
CA ILE A 111 -20.06 -15.16 10.34
C ILE A 111 -21.50 -14.92 10.78
N GLN A 112 -21.92 -15.61 11.84
CA GLN A 112 -23.26 -15.47 12.42
C GLN A 112 -23.30 -14.41 13.52
N GLU A 113 -22.29 -14.43 14.39
CA GLU A 113 -22.16 -13.51 15.51
C GLU A 113 -20.69 -13.20 15.74
N ILE A 114 -20.43 -11.98 16.22
CA ILE A 114 -19.10 -11.55 16.68
C ILE A 114 -19.25 -11.12 18.14
N PRO A 115 -19.24 -12.08 19.09
CA PRO A 115 -19.45 -11.77 20.50
C PRO A 115 -18.51 -10.68 20.97
N ARG A 116 -19.07 -9.59 21.48
CA ARG A 116 -18.32 -8.43 22.00
C ARG A 116 -17.34 -7.81 20.98
N GLY A 117 -17.58 -7.99 19.68
CA GLY A 117 -16.70 -7.49 18.61
C GLY A 117 -15.33 -8.20 18.53
N ARG A 118 -15.20 -9.37 19.17
CA ARG A 118 -13.97 -10.18 19.19
C ARG A 118 -13.91 -11.10 17.99
N VAL A 119 -13.14 -10.71 16.97
CA VAL A 119 -13.06 -11.44 15.69
C VAL A 119 -12.60 -12.90 15.86
N GLU A 120 -11.75 -13.19 16.84
CA GLU A 120 -11.30 -14.57 17.12
C GLU A 120 -12.34 -15.43 17.86
N GLN A 121 -13.42 -14.83 18.36
CA GLN A 121 -14.54 -15.52 19.01
C GLN A 121 -15.78 -15.59 18.10
N ALA A 122 -15.65 -15.18 16.83
CA ALA A 122 -16.76 -15.19 15.90
C ALA A 122 -17.33 -16.60 15.74
N VAL A 123 -18.66 -16.70 15.77
CA VAL A 123 -19.38 -17.94 15.49
C VAL A 123 -19.46 -18.11 13.98
N GLN A 124 -18.87 -19.20 13.49
CA GLN A 124 -18.75 -19.49 12.06
C GLN A 124 -19.58 -20.70 11.69
N GLU A 125 -20.26 -20.64 10.55
CA GLU A 125 -20.94 -21.77 9.93
C GLU A 125 -20.34 -22.09 8.56
N PRO A 126 -20.33 -23.36 8.12
CA PRO A 126 -19.92 -23.71 6.76
C PRO A 126 -20.77 -22.98 5.72
N ASN A 127 -20.14 -22.42 4.70
CA ASN A 127 -20.86 -21.74 3.62
C ASN A 127 -21.24 -22.74 2.51
N PRO A 128 -22.54 -23.04 2.30
CA PRO A 128 -22.96 -23.96 1.25
C PRO A 128 -22.76 -23.41 -0.18
N ARG A 129 -22.52 -22.11 -0.33
CA ARG A 129 -22.24 -21.44 -1.61
C ARG A 129 -20.75 -21.23 -1.87
N TYR A 130 -19.88 -21.72 -0.99
CA TYR A 130 -18.45 -21.58 -1.17
C TYR A 130 -17.98 -22.30 -2.43
N ASP A 131 -17.23 -21.58 -3.26
CA ASP A 131 -16.54 -22.13 -4.42
C ASP A 131 -15.07 -21.67 -4.38
N PRO A 132 -14.11 -22.60 -4.22
CA PRO A 132 -12.69 -22.27 -4.16
C PRO A 132 -12.16 -21.62 -5.44
N GLU A 133 -12.79 -21.81 -6.59
CA GLU A 133 -12.39 -21.13 -7.82
C GLU A 133 -12.76 -19.65 -7.81
N TYR A 134 -13.88 -19.28 -7.17
CA TYR A 134 -14.19 -17.86 -6.95
C TYR A 134 -13.22 -17.23 -5.94
N GLN A 135 -12.76 -17.99 -4.95
CA GLN A 135 -11.79 -17.49 -3.96
C GLN A 135 -10.48 -17.02 -4.60
N LYS A 136 -9.99 -17.77 -5.59
CA LYS A 136 -8.76 -17.42 -6.34
C LYS A 136 -8.88 -16.11 -7.09
N GLU A 137 -10.08 -15.74 -7.56
CA GLU A 137 -10.30 -14.43 -8.20
C GLU A 137 -10.27 -13.25 -7.21
N SER A 138 -10.12 -13.48 -5.90
CA SER A 138 -9.81 -12.42 -4.92
C SER A 138 -10.78 -11.22 -5.04
N VAL A 139 -10.28 -10.01 -5.31
CA VAL A 139 -11.12 -8.84 -5.60
C VAL A 139 -11.52 -8.84 -7.08
N THR A 140 -12.51 -9.67 -7.45
CA THR A 140 -13.02 -9.85 -8.82
C THR A 140 -13.93 -8.70 -9.29
N CYS A 141 -14.36 -8.71 -10.57
CA CYS A 141 -15.24 -7.69 -11.15
C CYS A 141 -16.54 -7.48 -10.34
N ALA A 142 -17.16 -8.59 -9.92
CA ALA A 142 -18.42 -8.59 -9.19
C ALA A 142 -18.33 -7.94 -7.79
N VAL A 143 -17.14 -7.93 -7.17
CA VAL A 143 -16.90 -7.25 -5.89
C VAL A 143 -17.24 -5.77 -5.99
N CYS A 144 -16.76 -5.12 -7.04
CA CYS A 144 -16.90 -3.69 -7.24
C CYS A 144 -18.18 -3.33 -8.00
N HIS A 145 -18.53 -4.10 -9.03
CA HIS A 145 -19.52 -3.69 -10.02
C HIS A 145 -20.90 -4.33 -9.85
N VAL A 146 -21.04 -5.49 -9.21
CA VAL A 146 -22.33 -6.19 -9.18
C VAL A 146 -23.04 -5.97 -7.85
N ARG A 147 -24.30 -5.50 -7.92
CA ARG A 147 -25.24 -5.46 -6.80
C ARG A 147 -26.61 -5.91 -7.28
N ASP A 148 -27.20 -6.91 -6.63
CA ASP A 148 -28.56 -7.40 -6.87
C ASP A 148 -28.84 -7.73 -8.35
N GLY A 149 -27.91 -8.45 -9.00
CA GLY A 149 -28.04 -8.84 -10.42
C GLY A 149 -27.86 -7.69 -11.42
N VAL A 150 -27.43 -6.50 -10.97
CA VAL A 150 -27.21 -5.32 -11.82
C VAL A 150 -25.75 -4.89 -11.79
N ILE A 151 -25.20 -4.53 -12.95
CA ILE A 151 -23.83 -4.03 -13.09
C ILE A 151 -23.83 -2.49 -13.00
N TYR A 152 -23.18 -1.97 -11.99
CA TYR A 152 -23.04 -0.54 -11.73
C TYR A 152 -21.77 0.02 -12.38
N GLY A 153 -21.86 1.24 -12.92
CA GLY A 153 -20.72 1.90 -13.54
C GLY A 153 -20.92 3.40 -13.74
N PRO A 154 -19.90 4.09 -14.30
CA PRO A 154 -19.87 5.55 -14.35
C PRO A 154 -20.60 6.15 -15.57
N PHE A 155 -21.32 5.37 -16.37
CA PHE A 155 -21.97 5.82 -17.62
C PHE A 155 -23.48 5.64 -17.58
N GLU A 156 -24.23 6.72 -17.82
CA GLU A 156 -25.70 6.78 -17.81
C GLU A 156 -26.34 6.15 -19.06
N ASP A 157 -25.64 6.19 -20.17
CA ASP A 157 -26.09 5.75 -21.50
C ASP A 157 -25.53 4.36 -21.85
N SER A 158 -25.30 3.52 -20.85
CA SER A 158 -24.80 2.16 -21.04
C SER A 158 -25.83 1.31 -21.77
N VAL A 159 -25.47 0.77 -22.93
CA VAL A 159 -26.26 -0.20 -23.68
C VAL A 159 -25.51 -1.53 -23.66
N ALA A 160 -26.08 -2.53 -22.98
CA ALA A 160 -25.44 -3.82 -22.74
C ALA A 160 -26.45 -4.96 -22.82
N PRO A 161 -26.01 -6.20 -23.13
CA PRO A 161 -26.87 -7.38 -23.14
C PRO A 161 -27.25 -7.88 -21.73
N HIS A 162 -26.80 -7.17 -20.69
CA HIS A 162 -27.09 -7.44 -19.28
C HIS A 162 -27.55 -6.14 -18.57
N PRO A 163 -28.27 -6.24 -17.45
CA PRO A 163 -28.71 -5.07 -16.69
C PRO A 163 -27.54 -4.19 -16.26
N THR A 164 -27.65 -2.88 -16.52
CA THR A 164 -26.68 -1.88 -16.06
C THR A 164 -27.37 -0.73 -15.36
N LYS A 165 -26.67 -0.07 -14.44
CA LYS A 165 -27.16 1.13 -13.77
C LYS A 165 -26.02 2.12 -13.51
N TYR A 166 -26.31 3.39 -13.72
CA TYR A 166 -25.38 4.45 -13.38
C TYR A 166 -25.23 4.60 -11.86
N ASP A 167 -23.99 4.75 -11.40
CA ASP A 167 -23.69 5.20 -10.05
C ASP A 167 -22.57 6.25 -10.07
N PRO A 168 -22.85 7.50 -9.62
CA PRO A 168 -21.85 8.56 -9.57
C PRO A 168 -20.68 8.25 -8.63
N ASN A 169 -20.84 7.33 -7.67
CA ASN A 169 -19.77 6.95 -6.75
C ASN A 169 -18.55 6.34 -7.46
N PHE A 170 -18.71 5.78 -8.67
CA PHE A 170 -17.58 5.32 -9.48
C PHE A 170 -16.64 6.46 -9.92
N ARG A 171 -17.06 7.71 -9.72
CA ARG A 171 -16.25 8.93 -9.94
C ARG A 171 -15.82 9.60 -8.63
N THR A 172 -15.88 8.89 -7.50
CA THR A 172 -15.42 9.37 -6.19
C THR A 172 -14.52 8.33 -5.51
N ALA A 173 -13.91 8.63 -4.36
CA ALA A 173 -13.11 7.66 -3.61
C ALA A 173 -13.93 6.55 -2.91
N GLN A 174 -15.27 6.62 -2.95
CA GLN A 174 -16.16 5.71 -2.20
C GLN A 174 -15.96 4.21 -2.50
N PRO A 175 -15.75 3.76 -3.75
CA PRO A 175 -15.52 2.34 -4.04
C PRO A 175 -14.29 1.75 -3.34
N CYS A 176 -13.32 2.59 -2.97
CA CYS A 176 -12.10 2.17 -2.29
C CYS A 176 -12.24 2.12 -0.76
N TYR A 177 -13.22 2.83 -0.19
CA TYR A 177 -13.33 3.11 1.24
C TYR A 177 -13.44 1.86 2.11
N ARG A 178 -14.22 0.87 1.66
CA ARG A 178 -14.50 -0.35 2.43
C ARG A 178 -13.20 -1.04 2.87
N CYS A 179 -12.26 -1.23 1.93
CA CYS A 179 -11.03 -2.00 2.17
C CYS A 179 -9.84 -1.10 2.52
N HIS A 180 -9.75 0.11 1.97
CA HIS A 180 -8.60 1.02 2.17
C HIS A 180 -8.79 2.04 3.30
N ASN A 181 -9.77 1.80 4.19
CA ASN A 181 -9.97 2.59 5.39
C ASN A 181 -10.24 1.70 6.61
N VAL A 182 -9.27 0.91 7.05
CA VAL A 182 -9.45 0.15 8.30
C VAL A 182 -9.32 1.06 9.52
N VAL A 183 -10.12 0.84 10.56
CA VAL A 183 -10.11 1.66 11.78
C VAL A 183 -9.23 1.05 12.87
N SER A 184 -8.97 1.80 13.94
CA SER A 184 -8.37 1.26 15.16
C SER A 184 -9.44 0.60 16.03
N GLY A 185 -9.07 -0.48 16.73
CA GLY A 185 -9.92 -1.21 17.67
C GLY A 185 -9.48 -1.04 19.14
N PRO A 186 -10.07 -1.82 20.05
CA PRO A 186 -9.65 -1.85 21.45
C PRO A 186 -8.15 -2.19 21.59
N ALA A 187 -7.45 -1.49 22.49
CA ALA A 187 -6.01 -1.65 22.74
C ALA A 187 -5.10 -1.49 21.48
N GLN A 188 -5.60 -0.74 20.49
CA GLN A 188 -4.88 -0.34 19.29
C GLN A 188 -4.80 1.18 19.22
N PHE A 189 -3.63 1.72 19.53
CA PHE A 189 -3.38 3.15 19.67
C PHE A 189 -2.58 3.65 18.47
N TYR A 190 -3.29 3.94 17.38
CA TYR A 190 -2.72 4.55 16.19
C TYR A 190 -3.17 6.02 16.06
N ASN A 191 -2.36 6.86 15.42
CA ASN A 191 -2.80 8.22 15.04
C ASN A 191 -3.83 8.19 13.91
N VAL A 192 -3.65 7.27 12.96
CA VAL A 192 -4.57 6.92 11.87
C VAL A 192 -4.59 5.39 11.78
N GLY A 193 -5.70 4.76 11.41
CA GLY A 193 -5.78 3.29 11.31
C GLY A 193 -4.57 2.65 10.59
N PRO A 194 -4.23 1.38 10.89
CA PRO A 194 -2.99 0.75 10.41
C PRO A 194 -2.87 0.76 8.89
N CYS A 195 -3.98 0.52 8.18
CA CYS A 195 -4.09 0.64 6.72
C CYS A 195 -5.10 1.75 6.35
N GLY A 196 -4.99 2.91 6.98
CA GLY A 196 -5.91 4.05 6.84
C GLY A 196 -5.61 4.96 5.65
N THR A 197 -5.24 4.42 4.48
CA THR A 197 -4.86 5.22 3.29
C THR A 197 -5.93 6.24 2.90
N TYR A 198 -7.20 5.86 3.01
CA TYR A 198 -8.31 6.77 2.75
C TYR A 198 -8.33 7.97 3.71
N ALA A 199 -8.01 7.76 4.99
CA ALA A 199 -7.95 8.83 5.98
C ALA A 199 -6.66 9.68 5.85
N GLU A 200 -5.57 9.08 5.37
CA GLU A 200 -4.30 9.77 5.06
C GLU A 200 -4.36 10.61 3.79
N TYR A 201 -5.36 10.36 2.94
CA TYR A 201 -5.57 11.13 1.72
C TYR A 201 -5.89 12.58 2.10
N GLU A 202 -4.85 13.40 2.09
CA GLU A 202 -4.93 14.80 2.44
C GLU A 202 -5.59 15.52 1.27
N GLY A 203 -6.93 15.47 1.26
CA GLY A 203 -7.77 15.96 0.18
C GLY A 203 -7.72 17.47 -0.06
N LYS A 204 -6.64 18.18 0.30
CA LYS A 204 -6.45 19.60 -0.02
C LYS A 204 -5.90 19.77 -1.43
N PHE A 205 -4.60 19.57 -1.67
CA PHE A 205 -4.02 19.86 -2.98
C PHE A 205 -4.52 18.93 -4.10
N PHE A 206 -4.33 17.61 -3.95
CA PHE A 206 -4.67 16.66 -5.02
C PHE A 206 -6.20 16.56 -5.24
N MET A 207 -7.01 16.57 -4.18
CA MET A 207 -8.47 16.49 -4.33
C MET A 207 -9.12 17.86 -4.60
N GLN A 208 -8.94 18.85 -3.72
CA GLN A 208 -9.70 20.11 -3.81
C GLN A 208 -9.18 21.00 -4.94
N GLU A 209 -7.87 21.09 -5.16
CA GLU A 209 -7.32 21.99 -6.19
C GLU A 209 -7.24 21.32 -7.57
N ARG A 210 -6.92 20.02 -7.63
CA ARG A 210 -6.73 19.29 -8.90
C ARG A 210 -7.91 18.37 -9.27
N GLY A 211 -8.85 18.12 -8.36
CA GLY A 211 -9.97 17.19 -8.62
C GLY A 211 -9.54 15.73 -8.76
N PHE A 212 -8.32 15.37 -8.35
CA PHE A 212 -7.85 13.99 -8.45
C PHE A 212 -8.52 13.13 -7.38
N ILE A 213 -8.76 11.86 -7.71
CA ILE A 213 -9.28 10.85 -6.81
C ILE A 213 -8.37 9.62 -6.86
N CYS A 214 -8.63 8.60 -6.04
CA CYS A 214 -7.87 7.34 -6.05
C CYS A 214 -7.72 6.79 -7.47
N GLN A 215 -8.82 6.78 -8.23
CA GLN A 215 -8.87 6.30 -9.59
C GLN A 215 -8.06 7.13 -10.57
N THR A 216 -7.83 8.43 -10.33
CA THR A 216 -7.04 9.27 -11.25
C THR A 216 -5.63 8.71 -11.43
N CYS A 217 -5.01 8.25 -10.34
CA CYS A 217 -3.65 7.71 -10.36
C CYS A 217 -3.61 6.18 -10.46
N HIS A 218 -4.51 5.46 -9.76
CA HIS A 218 -4.49 4.00 -9.68
C HIS A 218 -5.34 3.31 -10.76
N MET A 219 -6.22 4.06 -11.44
CA MET A 219 -6.98 3.61 -12.60
C MET A 219 -6.86 4.65 -13.74
N PRO A 220 -5.66 4.80 -14.33
CA PRO A 220 -5.39 5.85 -15.32
C PRO A 220 -6.42 5.88 -16.45
N GLU A 221 -6.68 7.08 -16.95
CA GLU A 221 -7.65 7.27 -18.02
C GLU A 221 -7.16 6.68 -19.35
N ILE A 222 -8.09 6.12 -20.11
CA ILE A 222 -7.83 5.59 -21.44
C ILE A 222 -9.07 5.77 -22.32
N ASP A 223 -8.87 6.16 -23.57
CA ASP A 223 -9.92 6.19 -24.59
C ASP A 223 -9.94 4.86 -25.34
N ARG A 224 -10.97 4.06 -25.10
CA ARG A 224 -11.18 2.78 -25.79
C ARG A 224 -12.65 2.34 -25.73
N PRO A 225 -13.06 1.35 -26.53
CA PRO A 225 -14.30 0.64 -26.28
C PRO A 225 -14.27 -0.04 -24.91
N VAL A 226 -15.34 0.13 -24.11
CA VAL A 226 -15.46 -0.57 -22.81
C VAL A 226 -15.66 -2.07 -23.03
N ALA A 227 -16.39 -2.44 -24.09
CA ALA A 227 -16.61 -3.81 -24.55
C ALA A 227 -16.26 -3.91 -26.04
N LEU A 228 -15.93 -5.12 -26.49
CA LEU A 228 -15.69 -5.44 -27.90
C LEU A 228 -16.88 -4.98 -28.77
N GLY A 229 -16.59 -4.22 -29.83
CA GLY A 229 -17.60 -3.68 -30.74
C GLY A 229 -18.43 -2.51 -30.19
N GLY A 230 -18.18 -2.07 -28.96
CA GLY A 230 -18.84 -0.91 -28.37
C GLY A 230 -18.26 0.44 -28.82
N PRO A 231 -18.92 1.56 -28.48
CA PRO A 231 -18.38 2.89 -28.76
C PRO A 231 -17.13 3.18 -27.91
N VAL A 232 -16.20 3.94 -28.47
CA VAL A 232 -15.04 4.46 -27.73
C VAL A 232 -15.53 5.44 -26.67
N ARG A 233 -15.08 5.25 -25.43
CA ARG A 233 -15.41 6.10 -24.27
C ARG A 233 -14.15 6.41 -23.50
N ARG A 234 -14.15 7.56 -22.83
CA ARG A 234 -13.15 7.92 -21.82
C ARG A 234 -13.36 7.05 -20.58
N GLY A 235 -12.68 5.92 -20.54
CA GLY A 235 -12.76 4.93 -19.46
C GLY A 235 -11.54 4.99 -18.54
N ARG A 236 -11.35 3.91 -17.78
CA ARG A 236 -10.23 3.76 -16.85
C ARG A 236 -9.62 2.37 -16.93
N GLN A 237 -8.31 2.32 -16.71
CA GLN A 237 -7.56 1.06 -16.66
C GLN A 237 -7.73 0.38 -15.30
N HIS A 238 -7.80 -0.94 -15.28
CA HIS A 238 -8.02 -1.75 -14.06
C HIS A 238 -6.70 -2.35 -13.56
N LEU A 239 -5.68 -1.49 -13.35
CA LEU A 239 -4.31 -1.92 -13.02
C LEU A 239 -3.97 -1.87 -11.52
N TRP A 240 -4.44 -0.84 -10.81
CA TRP A 240 -4.17 -0.58 -9.37
C TRP A 240 -2.71 -0.77 -8.93
N ARG A 241 -1.76 -0.30 -9.75
CA ARG A 241 -0.34 -0.37 -9.39
C ARG A 241 -0.08 0.38 -8.08
N GLY A 242 0.81 -0.16 -7.26
CA GLY A 242 1.08 0.32 -5.90
C GLY A 242 2.46 -0.12 -5.41
N GLY A 243 2.60 -0.42 -4.12
CA GLY A 243 3.90 -0.74 -3.51
C GLY A 243 4.58 -2.04 -3.99
N HIS A 244 3.89 -2.89 -4.75
CA HIS A 244 4.48 -4.07 -5.43
C HIS A 244 5.00 -3.75 -6.83
N ASP A 245 4.82 -2.52 -7.31
CA ASP A 245 5.28 -2.06 -8.62
C ASP A 245 6.39 -1.00 -8.42
N PRO A 246 7.66 -1.32 -8.72
CA PRO A 246 8.76 -0.39 -8.53
C PRO A 246 8.62 0.91 -9.31
N ASP A 247 8.03 0.88 -10.50
CA ASP A 247 7.87 2.07 -11.32
C ASP A 247 6.76 2.97 -10.77
N MET A 248 5.72 2.40 -10.17
CA MET A 248 4.71 3.18 -9.44
C MET A 248 5.32 3.89 -8.22
N VAL A 249 6.16 3.20 -7.44
CA VAL A 249 6.83 3.81 -6.30
C VAL A 249 7.79 4.91 -6.74
N LYS A 250 8.56 4.71 -7.82
CA LYS A 250 9.41 5.75 -8.42
C LYS A 250 8.62 6.96 -8.89
N ARG A 251 7.44 6.76 -9.52
CA ARG A 251 6.56 7.87 -9.93
C ARG A 251 6.01 8.68 -8.75
N ALA A 252 5.84 8.07 -7.57
CA ALA A 252 5.35 8.76 -6.39
C ALA A 252 6.39 9.68 -5.71
N VAL A 253 7.68 9.44 -5.97
CA VAL A 253 8.79 10.03 -5.20
C VAL A 253 9.70 10.84 -6.10
N ALA A 254 10.05 12.06 -5.69
CA ALA A 254 11.16 12.80 -6.28
C ALA A 254 12.35 12.81 -5.31
N VAL A 255 13.55 12.69 -5.88
CA VAL A 255 14.83 12.76 -5.14
C VAL A 255 15.67 13.85 -5.75
N GLN A 256 16.23 14.71 -4.91
CA GLN A 256 17.21 15.73 -5.31
C GLN A 256 18.44 15.58 -4.44
N VAL A 257 19.63 15.61 -5.03
CA VAL A 257 20.88 15.58 -4.27
C VAL A 257 21.71 16.83 -4.56
N LYS A 258 22.17 17.48 -3.51
CA LYS A 258 23.04 18.66 -3.59
C LYS A 258 24.26 18.47 -2.70
N ALA A 259 25.38 18.99 -3.14
CA ALA A 259 26.57 19.10 -2.32
C ALA A 259 26.78 20.55 -1.88
N ASP A 260 27.29 20.73 -0.66
CA ASP A 260 27.56 22.05 -0.10
C ASP A 260 28.72 22.74 -0.83
N GLN A 261 29.70 21.95 -1.27
CA GLN A 261 30.85 22.43 -2.04
C GLN A 261 30.93 21.72 -3.40
N ALA A 262 31.25 22.51 -4.43
CA ALA A 262 31.49 22.01 -5.77
C ALA A 262 32.78 21.19 -5.86
N SER A 263 33.85 21.65 -5.22
CA SER A 263 35.19 21.05 -5.37
C SER A 263 35.93 21.06 -4.01
N PRO A 264 35.54 20.18 -3.07
CA PRO A 264 36.19 20.08 -1.77
C PRO A 264 37.64 19.61 -1.91
N LYS A 265 38.56 20.19 -1.13
CA LYS A 265 39.99 19.83 -1.15
C LYS A 265 40.28 18.64 -0.24
N PRO A 266 41.39 17.89 -0.49
CA PRO A 266 41.84 16.87 0.44
C PRO A 266 41.97 17.42 1.88
N GLY A 267 41.51 16.66 2.86
CA GLY A 267 41.47 17.06 4.27
C GLY A 267 40.24 17.87 4.72
N GLU A 268 39.49 18.46 3.77
CA GLU A 268 38.24 19.18 4.04
C GLU A 268 37.06 18.22 4.24
N ARG A 269 35.96 18.73 4.82
CA ARG A 269 34.70 18.00 4.91
C ARG A 269 33.80 18.33 3.73
N ILE A 270 33.34 17.29 3.05
CA ILE A 270 32.26 17.36 2.07
C ILE A 270 30.93 17.23 2.82
N GLY A 271 30.00 18.15 2.55
CA GLY A 271 28.60 18.05 2.97
C GLY A 271 27.71 17.70 1.78
N VAL A 272 26.81 16.73 1.95
CA VAL A 272 25.84 16.32 0.93
C VAL A 272 24.46 16.24 1.55
N THR A 273 23.48 16.82 0.87
CA THR A 273 22.07 16.82 1.27
C THR A 273 21.24 16.10 0.20
N LEU A 274 20.55 15.04 0.60
CA LEU A 274 19.52 14.38 -0.19
C LEU A 274 18.15 14.86 0.28
N THR A 275 17.36 15.41 -0.63
CA THR A 275 15.96 15.78 -0.38
C THR A 275 15.05 14.72 -1.00
N LEU A 276 14.26 14.06 -0.15
CA LEU A 276 13.22 13.11 -0.55
C LEU A 276 11.87 13.81 -0.52
N ILE A 277 11.08 13.72 -1.59
CA ILE A 277 9.82 14.46 -1.74
C ILE A 277 8.70 13.49 -2.11
N ASN A 278 7.56 13.58 -1.42
CA ASN A 278 6.32 12.96 -1.86
C ASN A 278 5.68 13.78 -2.98
N ALA A 279 6.18 13.62 -4.20
CA ALA A 279 5.80 14.48 -5.33
C ALA A 279 4.54 13.99 -6.07
N GLY A 280 4.25 12.68 -6.03
CA GLY A 280 3.23 12.06 -6.88
C GLY A 280 2.07 11.39 -6.15
N ALA A 281 2.12 11.25 -4.81
CA ALA A 281 1.04 10.59 -4.07
C ALA A 281 0.18 11.59 -3.27
N GLY A 282 -1.14 11.42 -3.38
CA GLY A 282 -2.13 12.20 -2.62
C GLY A 282 -2.36 11.72 -1.18
N HIS A 283 -1.64 10.69 -0.75
CA HIS A 283 -1.62 10.18 0.62
C HIS A 283 -0.17 10.15 1.13
N LYS A 284 0.04 9.77 2.40
CA LYS A 284 1.40 9.60 2.93
C LYS A 284 2.19 8.55 2.15
N ILE A 285 3.52 8.67 2.11
CA ILE A 285 4.40 7.62 1.58
C ILE A 285 5.33 7.04 2.65
N PRO A 286 5.40 5.70 2.79
CA PRO A 286 4.50 4.73 2.18
C PRO A 286 3.17 4.58 2.96
N THR A 287 2.06 4.41 2.27
CA THR A 287 0.74 4.13 2.89
C THR A 287 0.45 2.63 2.93
N GLY A 288 -0.70 2.25 3.49
CA GLY A 288 -1.14 0.87 3.60
C GLY A 288 -0.53 0.22 4.84
N ASP A 289 -0.07 -1.03 4.68
CA ASP A 289 0.54 -1.81 5.76
C ASP A 289 1.67 -1.02 6.48
N PRO A 290 1.65 -0.93 7.83
CA PRO A 290 2.65 -0.17 8.59
C PRO A 290 4.06 -0.73 8.53
N ASP A 291 4.28 -1.98 8.10
CA ASP A 291 5.61 -2.57 7.94
C ASP A 291 6.39 -1.97 6.74
N ARG A 292 5.72 -1.17 5.89
CA ARG A 292 6.33 -0.52 4.72
C ARG A 292 7.19 0.69 5.14
N PHE A 293 8.38 0.83 4.57
CA PHE A 293 9.27 1.97 4.84
C PHE A 293 10.24 2.24 3.69
N PHE A 294 10.90 3.40 3.72
CA PHE A 294 12.06 3.70 2.89
C PHE A 294 13.33 3.73 3.72
N THR A 295 14.46 3.42 3.10
CA THR A 295 15.80 3.76 3.59
C THR A 295 16.44 4.80 2.68
N VAL A 296 17.13 5.76 3.29
CA VAL A 296 17.99 6.74 2.63
C VAL A 296 19.42 6.47 3.08
N GLU A 297 20.29 6.17 2.12
CA GLU A 297 21.63 5.64 2.35
C GLU A 297 22.69 6.49 1.65
N PHE A 298 23.77 6.73 2.38
CA PHE A 298 25.01 7.30 1.88
C PHE A 298 26.12 6.27 2.14
N SER A 299 26.92 5.93 1.13
CA SER A 299 28.15 5.15 1.33
C SER A 299 29.32 5.77 0.57
N VAL A 300 30.46 5.89 1.23
CA VAL A 300 31.73 6.21 0.58
C VAL A 300 32.44 4.90 0.28
N GLU A 301 32.75 4.67 -0.99
CA GLU A 301 33.35 3.44 -1.50
C GLU A 301 34.70 3.75 -2.15
N ASP A 302 35.68 2.86 -1.99
CA ASP A 302 36.94 2.94 -2.71
C ASP A 302 36.83 2.41 -4.17
N GLN A 303 37.97 2.35 -4.88
CA GLN A 303 38.02 1.81 -6.25
C GLN A 303 37.66 0.33 -6.32
N GLN A 304 37.94 -0.42 -5.25
CA GLN A 304 37.64 -1.85 -5.13
C GLN A 304 36.19 -2.10 -4.70
N GLY A 305 35.45 -1.06 -4.30
CA GLY A 305 34.07 -1.15 -3.83
C GLY A 305 33.95 -1.44 -2.34
N ASN A 306 35.04 -1.34 -1.57
CA ASN A 306 34.97 -1.44 -0.12
C ASN A 306 34.32 -0.18 0.46
N VAL A 307 33.35 -0.38 1.35
CA VAL A 307 32.67 0.72 2.05
C VAL A 307 33.60 1.25 3.15
N LEU A 308 33.99 2.51 3.03
CA LEU A 308 34.84 3.22 4.00
C LEU A 308 34.02 3.94 5.07
N GLU A 309 32.84 4.43 4.71
CA GLU A 309 31.91 5.13 5.60
C GLU A 309 30.48 4.88 5.10
N GLN A 310 29.51 4.74 6.00
CA GLN A 310 28.12 4.58 5.63
C GLN A 310 27.18 5.23 6.65
N GLN A 311 26.15 5.89 6.15
CA GLN A 311 25.04 6.39 6.94
C GLN A 311 23.72 5.90 6.35
N SER A 312 22.78 5.50 7.20
CA SER A 312 21.43 5.12 6.79
C SER A 312 20.39 5.78 7.68
N SER A 313 19.26 6.16 7.10
CA SER A 313 18.11 6.70 7.80
C SER A 313 16.83 6.07 7.27
N THR A 314 15.83 5.94 8.13
CA THR A 314 14.56 5.29 7.78
C THR A 314 13.40 6.27 7.75
N MET A 315 12.41 5.98 6.89
CA MET A 315 11.16 6.71 6.80
C MET A 315 9.98 5.75 6.70
N GLY A 316 9.11 5.72 7.70
CA GLY A 316 8.04 4.74 7.83
C GLY A 316 7.17 4.95 9.07
N ARG A 317 6.45 3.90 9.48
CA ARG A 317 5.75 3.81 10.77
C ARG A 317 6.42 2.75 11.63
N TRP A 318 6.47 2.98 12.93
CA TRP A 318 6.99 1.99 13.87
C TRP A 318 5.96 1.68 14.92
N ILE A 319 5.57 0.41 14.93
CA ILE A 319 4.50 -0.09 15.77
C ILE A 319 5.10 -1.05 16.78
N LEU A 320 4.80 -0.81 18.06
CA LEU A 320 4.93 -1.83 19.08
C LEU A 320 3.69 -2.73 18.95
N TRP A 321 3.88 -3.97 18.50
CA TRP A 321 2.76 -4.89 18.24
C TRP A 321 2.20 -5.58 19.49
N GLN A 322 3.01 -5.72 20.54
CA GLN A 322 2.65 -6.38 21.80
C GLN A 322 3.33 -5.66 22.99
N PRO A 323 2.72 -5.65 24.18
CA PRO A 323 1.43 -6.27 24.53
C PRO A 323 0.22 -5.52 23.92
N ALA A 324 0.19 -4.19 23.97
CA ALA A 324 -0.78 -3.41 23.22
C ALA A 324 -0.20 -3.03 21.86
N ILE A 325 -1.08 -2.72 20.89
CA ILE A 325 -0.63 -2.13 19.63
C ILE A 325 -0.51 -0.63 19.82
N VAL A 326 0.70 -0.10 19.70
CA VAL A 326 0.99 1.33 19.90
C VAL A 326 1.84 1.83 18.74
N GLU A 327 1.37 2.86 18.05
CA GLU A 327 2.23 3.63 17.14
C GLU A 327 3.24 4.44 17.96
N LEU A 328 4.50 4.03 17.91
CA LEU A 328 5.58 4.69 18.64
C LEU A 328 5.98 5.99 17.96
N TYR A 329 6.09 5.95 16.63
CA TYR A 329 6.34 7.12 15.80
C TYR A 329 5.96 6.88 14.34
N ASP A 330 5.55 7.96 13.65
CA ASP A 330 5.28 8.02 12.22
C ASP A 330 6.04 9.22 11.66
N ASN A 331 7.04 8.96 10.83
CA ASN A 331 7.81 10.01 10.16
C ASN A 331 7.61 9.96 8.64
N ARG A 332 6.53 9.37 8.13
CA ARG A 332 6.24 9.35 6.69
C ARG A 332 5.99 10.74 6.13
N LEU A 333 6.24 10.91 4.83
CA LEU A 333 5.98 12.18 4.16
C LEU A 333 4.51 12.30 3.79
N LEU A 334 3.88 13.39 4.24
CA LEU A 334 2.59 13.86 3.73
C LEU A 334 2.68 14.20 2.24
N PRO A 335 1.56 14.28 1.52
CA PRO A 335 1.52 14.79 0.15
C PRO A 335 2.30 16.10 -0.01
N LEU A 336 3.15 16.18 -1.03
CA LEU A 336 4.03 17.32 -1.34
C LEU A 336 5.07 17.68 -0.27
N ALA A 337 5.10 17.00 0.87
CA ALA A 337 6.12 17.23 1.87
C ALA A 337 7.47 16.67 1.40
N SER A 338 8.53 17.32 1.87
CA SER A 338 9.91 16.89 1.66
C SER A 338 10.63 16.69 2.98
N ARG A 339 11.69 15.88 2.96
CA ARG A 339 12.65 15.77 4.06
C ARG A 339 14.07 15.74 3.52
N GLU A 340 14.93 16.47 4.19
CA GLU A 340 16.36 16.50 3.93
C GLU A 340 17.10 15.49 4.81
N TYR A 341 18.09 14.83 4.22
CA TYR A 341 19.01 13.92 4.86
C TYR A 341 20.42 14.40 4.57
N GLN A 342 21.16 14.75 5.61
CA GLN A 342 22.51 15.30 5.49
C GLN A 342 23.54 14.23 5.80
N PHE A 343 24.63 14.26 5.04
CA PHE A 343 25.79 13.40 5.21
C PHE A 343 27.06 14.26 5.15
N SER A 344 28.00 13.99 6.04
CA SER A 344 29.29 14.66 6.04
C SER A 344 30.45 13.70 6.16
N TYR A 345 31.38 13.76 5.22
CA TYR A 345 32.58 12.94 5.20
C TYR A 345 33.83 13.80 5.16
N ARG A 346 34.92 13.34 5.76
CA ARG A 346 36.22 14.04 5.69
C ARG A 346 37.07 13.39 4.62
N LEU A 347 37.44 14.15 3.59
CA LEU A 347 38.22 13.63 2.48
C LEU A 347 39.65 13.27 2.94
N PRO A 348 40.14 12.07 2.64
CA PRO A 348 41.54 11.73 2.86
C PRO A 348 42.44 12.49 1.89
N GLU A 349 43.76 12.43 2.13
CA GLU A 349 44.75 13.09 1.25
C GLU A 349 44.70 12.57 -0.21
N LYS A 350 44.37 11.29 -0.38
CA LYS A 350 44.19 10.65 -1.69
C LYS A 350 42.71 10.39 -1.94
N THR A 351 42.11 11.18 -2.82
CA THR A 351 40.69 11.06 -3.20
C THR A 351 40.47 10.28 -4.51
N GLU A 352 41.54 9.87 -5.17
CA GLU A 352 41.50 9.21 -6.48
C GLU A 352 40.71 7.90 -6.42
N GLY A 353 39.57 7.90 -7.11
CA GLY A 353 38.68 6.75 -7.22
C GLY A 353 37.83 6.46 -5.98
N LEU A 354 37.81 7.37 -5.02
CA LEU A 354 36.74 7.41 -4.02
C LEU A 354 35.42 7.82 -4.68
N ARG A 355 34.34 7.14 -4.29
CA ARG A 355 33.01 7.37 -4.81
C ARG A 355 32.02 7.54 -3.66
N LEU A 356 31.12 8.49 -3.79
CA LEU A 356 29.95 8.60 -2.94
C LEU A 356 28.76 7.98 -3.66
N ARG A 357 28.14 6.99 -3.03
CA ARG A 357 26.87 6.43 -3.45
C ARG A 357 25.76 6.97 -2.57
N THR A 358 24.72 7.47 -3.21
CA THR A 358 23.46 7.90 -2.59
C THR A 358 22.35 7.00 -3.09
N ARG A 359 21.60 6.40 -2.19
CA ARG A 359 20.58 5.42 -2.54
C ARG A 359 19.33 5.61 -1.70
N VAL A 360 18.17 5.48 -2.34
CA VAL A 360 16.87 5.37 -1.68
C VAL A 360 16.29 4.00 -2.03
N ARG A 361 15.95 3.21 -1.02
CA ARG A 361 15.26 1.93 -1.20
C ARG A 361 13.88 1.98 -0.58
N TYR A 362 12.95 1.30 -1.21
CA TYR A 362 11.63 1.04 -0.67
C TYR A 362 11.58 -0.41 -0.17
N HIS A 363 10.92 -0.63 0.95
CA HIS A 363 10.76 -1.92 1.61
C HIS A 363 9.29 -2.15 1.91
N ILE A 364 8.79 -3.33 1.59
CA ILE A 364 7.47 -3.82 1.99
C ILE A 364 7.49 -4.24 3.46
N LEU A 365 8.58 -4.86 3.88
CA LEU A 365 8.83 -5.31 5.25
C LEU A 365 10.34 -5.39 5.51
N THR A 366 10.73 -5.57 6.78
CA THR A 366 12.14 -5.69 7.18
C THR A 366 12.73 -7.08 6.85
N ASP A 367 14.05 -7.16 6.68
CA ASP A 367 14.76 -8.43 6.46
C ASP A 367 14.44 -9.47 7.56
N ALA A 368 14.40 -9.05 8.83
CA ALA A 368 14.06 -9.92 9.95
C ALA A 368 12.61 -10.43 9.90
N GLN A 369 11.66 -9.56 9.53
CA GLN A 369 10.26 -9.94 9.35
C GLN A 369 10.12 -10.91 8.18
N HIS A 370 10.88 -10.70 7.09
CA HIS A 370 10.89 -11.58 5.92
C HIS A 370 11.37 -12.98 6.30
N GLU A 371 12.51 -13.06 7.00
CA GLU A 371 13.07 -14.32 7.49
C GLU A 371 12.08 -15.05 8.41
N ILE A 372 11.38 -14.33 9.30
CA ILE A 372 10.34 -14.93 10.16
C ILE A 372 9.19 -15.50 9.33
N LEU A 373 8.69 -14.75 8.34
CA LEU A 373 7.59 -15.21 7.48
C LEU A 373 8.00 -16.43 6.64
N GLN A 374 9.22 -16.43 6.12
CA GLN A 374 9.77 -17.55 5.35
C GLN A 374 9.95 -18.80 6.22
N THR A 375 10.60 -18.66 7.37
CA THR A 375 10.98 -19.80 8.22
C THR A 375 9.82 -20.38 9.04
N LYS A 376 8.85 -19.56 9.46
CA LYS A 376 7.75 -19.99 10.35
C LYS A 376 6.39 -20.04 9.69
N TYR A 377 6.15 -19.21 8.68
CA TYR A 377 4.82 -19.01 8.11
C TYR A 377 4.70 -19.38 6.63
N GLY A 378 5.78 -19.92 6.03
CA GLY A 378 5.73 -20.51 4.70
C GLY A 378 5.59 -19.47 3.59
N LEU A 379 6.13 -18.27 3.78
CA LEU A 379 6.34 -17.34 2.66
C LEU A 379 7.19 -18.05 1.59
N THR A 380 6.60 -18.27 0.42
CA THR A 380 7.22 -18.98 -0.71
C THR A 380 7.79 -17.99 -1.70
N GLY A 381 9.00 -18.24 -2.22
CA GLY A 381 9.58 -17.49 -3.33
C GLY A 381 10.63 -16.45 -2.93
N ASP A 382 11.26 -15.87 -3.96
CA ASP A 382 12.20 -14.74 -3.88
C ASP A 382 11.47 -13.42 -4.22
N ASP A 383 10.19 -13.32 -3.86
CA ASP A 383 9.36 -12.14 -4.17
C ASP A 383 10.04 -10.87 -3.67
N PRO A 384 10.16 -9.83 -4.51
CA PRO A 384 10.89 -8.63 -4.15
C PRO A 384 10.15 -7.87 -3.03
N TYR A 385 10.60 -8.06 -1.80
CA TYR A 385 10.11 -7.31 -0.63
C TYR A 385 10.84 -5.97 -0.42
N ARG A 386 11.88 -5.69 -1.21
CA ARG A 386 12.59 -4.41 -1.23
C ARG A 386 13.20 -4.15 -2.60
N PHE A 387 13.26 -2.88 -3.00
CA PHE A 387 13.88 -2.49 -4.27
C PHE A 387 14.40 -1.06 -4.23
N VAL A 388 15.28 -0.75 -5.19
CA VAL A 388 15.89 0.56 -5.35
C VAL A 388 14.94 1.51 -6.07
N VAL A 389 14.69 2.66 -5.45
CA VAL A 389 13.90 3.76 -6.02
C VAL A 389 14.82 4.78 -6.67
N TYR A 390 15.98 5.02 -6.06
CA TYR A 390 17.02 5.92 -6.57
C TYR A 390 18.39 5.36 -6.18
N ASP A 391 19.37 5.41 -7.09
CA ASP A 391 20.75 4.99 -6.83
C ASP A 391 21.69 5.77 -7.74
N ARG A 392 22.60 6.53 -7.14
CA ARG A 392 23.55 7.36 -7.87
C ARG A 392 24.92 7.28 -7.21
N VAL A 393 25.93 7.11 -8.05
CA VAL A 393 27.33 7.04 -7.67
C VAL A 393 28.04 8.23 -8.32
N VAL A 394 28.73 9.03 -7.50
CA VAL A 394 29.47 10.21 -7.93
C VAL A 394 30.92 10.09 -7.47
N SER A 395 31.85 10.48 -8.35
CA SER A 395 33.27 10.58 -7.98
C SER A 395 33.46 11.67 -6.94
N LEU A 396 34.24 11.37 -5.89
CA LEU A 396 34.70 12.35 -4.90
C LEU A 396 36.00 13.05 -5.34
N SER A 397 36.51 12.73 -6.53
CA SER A 397 37.57 13.48 -7.20
C SER A 397 36.98 14.37 -8.30
N GLY A 398 37.34 15.67 -8.29
CA GLY A 398 36.93 16.65 -9.31
C GLY A 398 35.74 17.55 -8.91
N ASP A 399 35.14 18.22 -9.89
CA ASP A 399 33.98 19.11 -9.70
C ASP A 399 32.68 18.32 -9.56
N MET A 400 32.15 18.31 -8.35
CA MET A 400 30.93 17.65 -7.96
C MET A 400 29.66 18.35 -8.46
N ASN A 401 29.67 19.65 -8.71
CA ASN A 401 28.51 20.33 -9.30
C ASN A 401 28.23 19.78 -10.69
N VAL A 402 29.26 19.52 -11.48
CA VAL A 402 29.12 18.84 -12.78
C VAL A 402 28.61 17.40 -12.59
N ALA A 403 29.08 16.72 -11.54
CA ALA A 403 28.67 15.37 -11.25
C ALA A 403 27.18 15.25 -10.82
N TRP A 404 26.61 16.31 -10.21
CA TRP A 404 25.20 16.36 -9.78
C TRP A 404 24.26 17.08 -10.78
N ALA A 405 24.72 18.05 -11.58
CA ALA A 405 23.92 18.95 -12.44
C ALA A 405 23.12 18.29 -13.59
N LYS A 406 23.34 17.01 -13.92
CA LYS A 406 22.51 16.28 -14.91
C LYS A 406 21.04 16.06 -14.49
N GLU A 407 20.63 16.52 -13.31
CA GLU A 407 19.36 16.15 -12.67
C GLU A 407 18.25 17.22 -12.74
N ALA A 408 18.58 18.50 -12.94
CA ALA A 408 17.55 19.55 -12.97
C ALA A 408 16.59 19.44 -14.17
N ASP A 409 17.01 18.76 -15.24
CA ASP A 409 16.29 18.70 -16.52
C ASP A 409 15.33 17.49 -16.64
N ALA A 410 15.47 16.48 -15.77
CA ALA A 410 14.67 15.26 -15.80
C ALA A 410 13.37 15.36 -14.97
N LEU A 411 13.39 16.12 -13.86
CA LEU A 411 12.22 16.35 -13.01
C LEU A 411 11.13 17.18 -13.72
N LEU A 412 11.50 18.03 -14.68
CA LEU A 412 10.56 18.82 -15.48
C LEU A 412 9.87 18.02 -16.61
N LYS A 413 10.42 16.87 -17.02
CA LYS A 413 9.85 16.02 -18.09
C LYS A 413 8.89 14.94 -17.59
N HIS A 414 8.93 14.62 -16.30
CA HIS A 414 8.12 13.56 -15.68
C HIS A 414 7.11 14.04 -14.64
N GLY A 415 6.84 15.35 -14.59
CA GLY A 415 5.62 15.84 -13.94
C GLY A 415 4.37 15.18 -14.54
N PRO A 416 3.23 15.13 -13.82
CA PRO A 416 1.97 14.63 -14.39
C PRO A 416 1.75 15.35 -15.72
N PRO A 417 1.29 14.65 -16.77
CA PRO A 417 1.25 15.19 -18.13
C PRO A 417 0.63 16.58 -18.08
N HIS A 418 1.45 17.59 -18.39
CA HIS A 418 1.01 18.96 -18.49
C HIS A 418 -0.16 18.99 -19.48
N GLU A 419 -1.33 19.41 -19.00
CA GLU A 419 -2.44 19.85 -19.84
C GLU A 419 -1.90 20.80 -20.90
N THR A 420 -1.85 20.31 -22.12
CA THR A 420 -1.69 21.14 -23.31
C THR A 420 -2.69 20.65 -24.33
N ARG A 421 -3.97 20.95 -24.07
CA ARG A 421 -4.93 21.33 -25.11
C ARG A 421 -5.85 22.40 -24.56
N THR A 422 -5.42 23.63 -24.78
CA THR A 422 -6.26 24.83 -24.79
C THR A 422 -7.51 24.55 -25.61
N CYS A 423 -8.66 24.50 -24.94
CA CYS A 423 -9.95 24.64 -25.57
C CYS A 423 -10.22 26.14 -25.73
N GLN A 424 -9.68 26.75 -26.79
CA GLN A 424 -10.09 28.06 -27.26
C GLN A 424 -9.65 28.21 -28.73
N GLU A 425 -10.60 28.71 -29.54
CA GLU A 425 -10.47 29.15 -30.93
C GLU A 425 -10.62 28.10 -32.05
N ARG A 426 -11.89 27.92 -32.44
CA ARG A 426 -12.46 27.86 -33.81
C ARG A 426 -13.90 27.35 -33.63
N GLY A 427 -14.93 28.17 -33.82
CA GLY A 427 -15.30 28.78 -35.09
C GLY A 427 -16.57 28.08 -35.55
#